data_AF-A0A7V9VXB0-F1
#
_entry.id   AF-A0A7V9VXB0-F1
#
_cell.length_a   1.000
_cell.length_b   1.000
_cell.length_c   1.000
_cell.angle_alpha   90.00
_cell.angle_beta   90.00
_cell.angle_gamma   90.00
#
_symmetry.space_group_name_H-M   'P 1'
#
loop_
_entity.id
_entity.type
_entity.pdbx_description
1 polymer ?
#
loop_
_entity_poly.entity_id
_entity_poly.type
_entity_poly.pdbx_seq_one_letter_code
_entity_poly.pdbx_strand_id
1 'polypeptide(L)'
;MAMFPMNDGSQTETFTWKRGKDLVTVCKAGDSWQVSWLTQGRLMGPRLTVYEATHRQAKFAAWDVMAKVISVSNNEEEGVEVAVRVAQWMRGSGAASNPSRRA
;
A
#
# COMPACT_ATOMS: atom_id res chain seq x y z
N MET A 1 -2.31 -8.53 28.98
CA MET A 1 -2.29 -7.14 28.47
C MET A 1 -1.92 -7.22 26.99
N ALA A 2 -2.92 -7.40 26.12
CA ALA A 2 -2.72 -7.50 24.69
C ALA A 2 -2.91 -6.10 24.09
N MET A 3 -1.82 -5.51 23.61
CA MET A 3 -1.81 -4.22 22.96
C MET A 3 -2.27 -4.45 21.52
N PHE A 4 -3.57 -4.41 21.28
CA PHE A 4 -4.10 -4.20 19.94
C PHE A 4 -3.64 -2.80 19.52
N PRO A 5 -2.99 -2.60 18.36
CA PRO A 5 -2.72 -1.26 17.89
C PRO A 5 -4.07 -0.56 17.73
N MET A 6 -4.29 0.47 18.57
CA MET A 6 -5.38 1.40 18.46
C MET A 6 -5.34 1.98 17.05
N ASN A 7 -6.41 1.70 16.31
CA ASN A 7 -6.70 2.36 15.05
C ASN A 7 -7.03 3.82 15.40
N ASP A 8 -5.99 4.65 15.47
CA ASP A 8 -6.13 6.09 15.67
C ASP A 8 -6.78 6.67 14.42
N GLY A 9 -7.81 7.48 14.62
CA GLY A 9 -8.81 7.89 13.64
C GLY A 9 -8.32 8.86 12.56
N SER A 10 -7.08 8.74 12.08
CA SER A 10 -6.73 9.30 10.78
C SER A 10 -7.20 8.32 9.71
N GLN A 11 -8.07 8.77 8.80
CA GLN A 11 -8.26 8.07 7.53
C GLN A 11 -6.92 8.08 6.79
N THR A 12 -6.05 7.14 7.12
CA THR A 12 -4.81 6.92 6.39
C THR A 12 -5.27 6.33 5.08
N GLU A 13 -5.45 7.20 4.09
CA GLU A 13 -5.81 6.79 2.74
C GLU A 13 -4.84 5.66 2.36
N THR A 14 -5.42 4.50 2.03
CA THR A 14 -4.69 3.29 1.73
C THR A 14 -5.13 2.82 0.37
N PHE A 15 -4.20 2.80 -0.58
CA PHE A 15 -4.44 2.17 -1.86
C PHE A 15 -4.36 0.65 -1.69
N THR A 16 -5.34 -0.06 -2.24
CA THR A 16 -5.44 -1.51 -2.13
C THR A 16 -5.65 -2.12 -3.51
N TRP A 17 -4.78 -3.07 -3.86
CA TRP A 17 -4.96 -3.98 -4.98
C TRP A 17 -5.21 -5.39 -4.44
N LYS A 18 -6.17 -6.11 -5.02
CA LYS A 18 -6.56 -7.46 -4.58
C LYS A 18 -6.66 -8.39 -5.78
N ARG A 19 -6.10 -9.59 -5.65
CA ARG A 19 -6.27 -10.66 -6.62
C ARG A 19 -6.42 -12.00 -5.91
N GLY A 20 -7.61 -12.59 -5.98
CA GLY A 20 -7.93 -13.82 -5.26
C GLY A 20 -7.69 -13.69 -3.75
N LYS A 21 -6.74 -14.48 -3.24
CA LYS A 21 -6.33 -14.52 -1.83
C LYS A 21 -5.29 -13.46 -1.46
N ASP A 22 -4.69 -12.82 -2.46
CA ASP A 22 -3.59 -11.90 -2.30
C ASP A 22 -4.07 -10.45 -2.29
N LEU A 23 -3.45 -9.66 -1.42
CA LEU A 23 -3.74 -8.26 -1.18
C LEU A 23 -2.44 -7.49 -1.13
N VAL A 24 -2.28 -6.50 -2.00
CA VAL A 24 -1.15 -5.56 -1.95
C VAL A 24 -1.71 -4.21 -1.55
N THR A 25 -1.19 -3.64 -0.46
CA THR A 25 -1.62 -2.36 0.07
C THR A 25 -0.46 -1.39 0.11
N VAL A 26 -0.75 -0.11 -0.07
CA VAL A 26 0.19 0.96 0.22
C VAL A 26 -0.51 2.10 0.93
N CYS A 27 0.10 2.56 2.03
CA CYS A 27 -0.42 3.66 2.83
C CYS A 27 0.69 4.67 3.15
N LYS A 28 0.28 5.89 3.49
CA LYS A 28 1.21 6.94 3.93
C LYS A 28 1.45 6.81 5.43
N ALA A 29 2.71 6.60 5.82
CA ALA A 29 3.15 6.50 7.21
C ALA A 29 4.08 7.69 7.51
N GLY A 30 3.50 8.81 7.95
CA GLY A 30 4.22 10.08 8.14
C GLY A 30 4.81 10.60 6.82
N ASP A 31 6.14 10.72 6.77
CA ASP A 31 6.90 11.13 5.58
C ASP A 31 7.32 9.96 4.66
N SER A 32 6.81 8.76 4.95
CA SER A 32 7.16 7.53 4.24
C SER A 32 5.93 6.80 3.73
N TRP A 33 6.16 5.80 2.89
CA TRP A 33 5.15 4.95 2.28
C TRP A 33 5.39 3.51 2.71
N GLN A 34 4.39 2.90 3.32
CA GLN A 34 4.45 1.51 3.74
C GLN A 34 3.73 0.65 2.72
N VAL A 35 4.42 -0.33 2.18
CA VAL A 35 3.91 -1.32 1.24
C VAL A 35 3.79 -2.64 1.98
N SER A 36 2.62 -3.26 1.92
CA SER A 36 2.38 -4.58 2.52
C SER A 36 1.75 -5.51 1.51
N TRP A 37 2.16 -6.77 1.52
CA TRP A 37 1.49 -7.84 0.79
C TRP A 37 1.01 -8.89 1.78
N LEU A 38 -0.30 -9.10 1.81
CA LEU A 38 -0.95 -10.13 2.61
C LEU A 38 -1.52 -11.22 1.70
N THR A 39 -1.46 -12.46 2.17
CA THR A 39 -2.09 -13.61 1.50
C THR A 39 -2.99 -14.36 2.46
N GLN A 40 -4.07 -14.93 1.96
CA GLN A 40 -4.92 -15.82 2.75
C GLN A 40 -4.45 -17.27 2.59
N GLY A 41 -4.18 -17.94 3.71
CA GLY A 41 -3.76 -19.35 3.72
C GLY A 41 -4.85 -20.29 3.16
N ARG A 42 -4.45 -21.50 2.75
CA ARG A 42 -5.35 -22.53 2.15
C ARG A 42 -6.58 -22.86 3.01
N LEU A 43 -6.49 -22.69 4.33
CA LEU A 43 -7.58 -22.95 5.28
C LEU A 43 -8.54 -21.76 5.45
N MET A 44 -8.48 -20.74 4.59
CA MET A 44 -9.28 -19.51 4.70
C MET A 44 -9.16 -18.82 6.07
N GLY A 45 -8.06 -19.05 6.79
CA GLY A 45 -7.75 -18.41 8.06
C GLY A 45 -7.38 -16.93 7.91
N PRO A 46 -6.92 -16.28 9.00
CA PRO A 46 -6.50 -14.88 8.97
C PRO A 46 -5.49 -14.61 7.85
N ARG A 47 -5.56 -13.40 7.26
CA ARG A 47 -4.56 -12.99 6.27
C ARG A 47 -3.20 -12.89 6.95
N LEU A 48 -2.19 -13.45 6.30
CA LEU A 48 -0.82 -13.44 6.76
C LEU A 48 -0.05 -12.38 5.96
N THR A 49 0.70 -11.54 6.67
CA THR A 49 1.64 -10.62 6.03
C THR A 49 2.81 -11.43 5.48
N VAL A 50 2.90 -11.47 4.15
CA VAL A 50 3.99 -12.13 3.42
C VAL A 50 5.18 -11.20 3.29
N TYR A 51 4.90 -9.91 3.15
CA TYR A 51 5.90 -8.88 2.95
C TYR A 51 5.44 -7.56 3.50
N GLU A 52 6.37 -6.81 4.07
CA GLU A 52 6.19 -5.45 4.50
C GLU A 52 7.49 -4.67 4.33
N ALA A 53 7.41 -3.48 3.75
CA ALA A 53 8.53 -2.57 3.64
C ALA A 53 8.08 -1.11 3.70
N THR A 54 8.97 -0.27 4.20
CA THR A 54 8.76 1.18 4.28
C THR A 54 9.75 1.90 3.38
N HIS A 55 9.24 2.80 2.55
CA HIS A 55 10.01 3.55 1.56
C HIS A 55 9.84 5.04 1.78
N ARG A 56 10.94 5.77 1.88
CA ARG A 56 10.89 7.24 2.04
C ARG A 56 10.43 7.95 0.77
N GLN A 57 10.70 7.37 -0.40
CA GLN A 57 10.34 7.98 -1.69
C GLN A 57 9.14 7.25 -2.30
N ALA A 58 8.12 8.02 -2.72
CA ALA A 58 6.92 7.50 -3.38
C ALA A 58 7.25 6.64 -4.62
N LYS A 59 8.29 7.02 -5.36
CA LYS A 59 8.76 6.28 -6.55
C LYS A 59 9.18 4.85 -6.21
N PHE A 60 9.94 4.66 -5.12
CA PHE A 60 10.37 3.34 -4.70
C PHE A 60 9.20 2.50 -4.17
N ALA A 61 8.27 3.12 -3.46
CA ALA A 61 7.04 2.44 -3.03
C ALA A 61 6.19 1.97 -4.23
N ALA A 62 6.01 2.81 -5.25
CA ALA A 62 5.26 2.44 -6.46
C ALA A 62 5.94 1.31 -7.24
N TRP A 63 7.28 1.32 -7.33
CA TRP A 63 8.05 0.23 -7.94
C TRP A 63 7.97 -1.07 -7.15
N ASP A 64 7.98 -1.00 -5.82
CA ASP A 64 7.82 -2.18 -4.99
C ASP A 64 6.41 -2.78 -5.14
N VAL A 65 5.37 -1.94 -5.17
CA VAL A 65 4.00 -2.38 -5.49
C VAL A 65 3.94 -3.05 -6.86
N MET A 66 4.57 -2.46 -7.88
CA MET A 66 4.68 -3.07 -9.22
C MET A 66 5.25 -4.48 -9.12
N ALA A 67 6.40 -4.65 -8.45
CA ALA A 67 7.06 -5.94 -8.31
C ALA A 67 6.17 -6.97 -7.59
N LYS A 68 5.42 -6.57 -6.56
CA LYS A 68 4.48 -7.48 -5.86
C LYS A 68 3.29 -7.84 -6.73
N VAL A 69 2.72 -6.89 -7.44
CA VAL A 69 1.62 -7.15 -8.37
C VAL A 69 2.08 -8.15 -9.43
N ILE A 70 3.22 -7.95 -10.08
CA ILE A 70 3.77 -8.88 -11.09
C ILE A 70 4.00 -10.27 -10.48
N SER A 71 4.56 -10.34 -9.28
CA SER A 71 4.81 -11.62 -8.59
C SER A 71 3.53 -12.40 -8.31
N VAL A 72 2.43 -11.70 -8.02
CA VAL A 72 1.12 -12.30 -7.71
C VAL A 72 0.32 -12.58 -8.99
N SER A 73 0.35 -11.67 -9.95
CA SER A 73 -0.46 -11.69 -11.16
C SER A 73 0.12 -12.57 -12.27
N ASN A 74 1.45 -12.74 -12.24
CA ASN A 74 2.26 -13.21 -13.37
C ASN A 74 1.97 -12.44 -14.67
N ASN A 75 1.68 -11.14 -14.54
CA ASN A 75 1.36 -10.23 -15.64
C ASN A 75 2.07 -8.88 -15.42
N GLU A 76 3.02 -8.57 -16.30
CA GLU A 76 3.80 -7.33 -16.26
C GLU A 76 2.98 -6.08 -16.57
N GLU A 77 2.06 -6.16 -17.53
CA GLU A 77 1.21 -5.06 -17.96
C GLU A 77 0.31 -4.61 -16.80
N GLU A 78 -0.31 -5.57 -16.11
CA GLU A 78 -1.11 -5.30 -14.90
C GLU A 78 -0.24 -4.66 -13.81
N GLY A 79 1.00 -5.12 -13.65
CA GLY A 79 1.98 -4.52 -12.74
C GLY A 79 2.19 -3.04 -13.02
N VAL A 80 2.48 -2.70 -14.27
CA VAL A 80 2.72 -1.31 -14.72
C VAL A 80 1.48 -0.45 -14.53
N GLU A 81 0.30 -0.94 -14.93
CA GLU A 81 -0.96 -0.21 -14.75
C GLU A 81 -1.23 0.13 -13.28
N VAL A 82 -1.07 -0.85 -12.38
CA VAL A 82 -1.30 -0.64 -10.95
C VAL A 82 -0.26 0.32 -10.39
N ALA A 83 1.02 0.22 -10.79
CA ALA A 83 2.07 1.12 -10.36
C ALA A 83 1.80 2.58 -10.76
N VAL A 84 1.28 2.81 -11.98
CA VAL A 84 0.87 4.14 -12.45
C VAL A 84 -0.28 4.68 -11.62
N ARG A 85 -1.31 3.87 -11.35
CA ARG A 85 -2.44 4.27 -10.49
C ARG A 85 -1.99 4.60 -9.08
N VAL A 86 -1.09 3.81 -8.50
CA VAL A 86 -0.47 4.06 -7.19
C VAL A 86 0.30 5.37 -7.20
N ALA A 87 1.15 5.61 -8.20
CA ALA A 87 1.93 6.84 -8.30
C ALA A 87 1.03 8.09 -8.48
N GLN A 88 -0.10 7.96 -9.20
CA GLN A 88 -1.11 9.02 -9.28
C GLN A 88 -1.78 9.27 -7.93
N TRP A 89 -2.20 8.20 -7.26
CA TRP A 89 -2.80 8.27 -5.93
C TRP A 89 -1.85 8.87 -4.88
N MET A 90 -0.57 8.47 -4.87
CA MET A 90 0.46 9.02 -3.97
C MET A 90 0.68 10.52 -4.18
N ARG A 91 0.60 10.99 -5.43
CA ARG A 91 0.67 12.43 -5.74
C ARG A 91 -0.53 13.19 -5.18
N GLY A 92 -1.74 12.64 -5.26
CA GLY A 92 -2.95 13.22 -4.65
C GLY A 92 -2.91 13.20 -3.12
N SER A 93 -2.46 12.09 -2.53
CA SER A 93 -2.33 11.90 -1.08
C SER A 93 -1.18 12.73 -0.46
N GLY A 94 -0.23 13.17 -1.30
CA GLY A 94 0.79 14.16 -0.95
C GLY A 94 0.25 15.59 -0.87
N ALA A 95 -0.83 15.91 -1.60
CA ALA A 95 -1.42 17.26 -1.65
C ALA A 95 -2.39 17.53 -0.49
N ALA A 96 -3.05 16.50 0.04
CA ALA A 96 -4.03 16.63 1.13
C ALA A 96 -3.40 16.99 2.50
N SER A 97 -2.08 16.92 2.66
CA SER A 97 -1.40 17.20 3.93
C SER A 97 -0.81 18.63 4.05
N ASN A 98 -1.28 19.62 3.27
CA ASN A 98 -0.89 21.02 3.48
C ASN A 98 -2.09 21.94 3.80
N PRO A 99 -2.55 21.99 5.07
CA PRO A 99 -3.47 23.04 5.52
C PRO A 99 -2.83 24.42 5.76
N SER A 100 -1.54 24.65 5.44
CA SER A 100 -0.84 25.91 5.77
C SER A 100 -0.28 26.66 4.56
N ARG A 101 -1.14 26.94 3.57
CA ARG A 101 -0.93 28.04 2.61
C ARG A 101 -2.23 28.82 2.39
N ARG A 102 -2.70 29.50 3.44
CA ARG A 102 -3.66 30.61 3.37
C ARG A 102 -3.44 31.55 4.55
N ALA A 103 -2.67 32.61 4.32
CA ALA A 103 -2.77 33.97 4.86
C ALA A 103 -1.43 34.67 4.64
#